data_AF-A0A843TF42-F1
#
_entry.id   AF-A0A843TF42-F1
#
_cell.length_a   1.000
_cell.length_b   1.000
_cell.length_c   1.000
_cell.angle_alpha   90.00
_cell.angle_beta   90.00
_cell.angle_gamma   90.00
#
_symmetry.space_group_name_H-M   'P 1'
#
loop_
_entity.id
_entity.type
_entity.pdbx_description
1 polymer ?
#
loop_
_entity_poly.entity_id
_entity_poly.type
_entity_poly.pdbx_seq_one_letter_code
_entity_poly.pdbx_strand_id
1 'polypeptide(L)' 'MANFERLTVKSAEAIQHAATNARQSGNPAIEDLHLLDALLSQEEGIVVPMLQKVGASVTRL' A
#
# COMPACT_ATOMS: atom_id res chain seq x y z
N MET A 1 1.13 -18.40 -0.46
CA MET A 1 0.21 -17.38 -1.00
C MET A 1 -0.50 -16.70 0.17
N ALA A 2 -0.62 -15.38 0.19
CA ALA A 2 -1.37 -14.68 1.24
C ALA A 2 -2.85 -15.12 1.19
N ASN A 3 -3.48 -15.34 2.34
CA ASN A 3 -4.92 -15.60 2.39
C ASN A 3 -5.66 -14.25 2.36
N PHE A 4 -6.14 -13.87 1.18
CA PHE A 4 -6.85 -12.61 0.96
C PHE A 4 -8.18 -12.51 1.73
N GLU A 5 -8.78 -13.63 2.14
CA GLU A 5 -10.01 -13.64 2.94
C GLU A 5 -9.79 -13.21 4.40
N ARG A 6 -8.53 -13.19 4.85
CA ARG A 6 -8.15 -12.81 6.23
C ARG A 6 -7.61 -11.39 6.34
N LEU A 7 -7.69 -10.61 5.27
CA LEU A 7 -7.26 -9.22 5.29
C LEU A 7 -8.31 -8.34 5.94
N THR A 8 -7.85 -7.26 6.58
CA THR A 8 -8.74 -6.16 6.91
C THR A 8 -9.24 -5.50 5.62
N VAL A 9 -10.38 -4.79 5.68
CA VAL A 9 -10.93 -4.06 4.53
C VAL A 9 -9.88 -3.13 3.92
N LYS A 10 -9.21 -2.30 4.74
CA LYS A 10 -8.16 -1.39 4.28
C LYS A 10 -6.95 -2.10 3.68
N SER A 11 -6.57 -3.28 4.19
CA SER A 11 -5.50 -4.07 3.58
C SER A 11 -5.89 -4.62 2.20
N ALA A 12 -7.14 -5.07 2.03
CA ALA A 12 -7.64 -5.55 0.74
C ALA A 12 -7.72 -4.40 -0.29
N GLU A 13 -8.18 -3.22 0.13
CA GLU A 13 -8.20 -2.00 -0.70
C GLU A 13 -6.80 -1.60 -1.15
N ALA A 14 -5.81 -1.63 -0.26
CA ALA A 14 -4.43 -1.29 -0.60
C ALA A 14 -3.84 -2.23 -1.66
N ILE A 15 -4.11 -3.54 -1.57
CA ILE A 15 -3.67 -4.51 -2.57
C ILE A 15 -4.36 -4.27 -3.92
N GLN A 16 -5.67 -3.95 -3.90
CA GLN A 16 -6.41 -3.65 -5.12
C GLN A 16 -5.91 -2.36 -5.80
N HIS A 17 -5.55 -1.35 -5.00
CA HIS A 17 -4.96 -0.10 -5.49
C HIS A 17 -3.55 -0.35 -6.06
N ALA A 18 -2.71 -1.11 -5.36
CA ALA A 18 -1.39 -1.50 -5.85
C ALA A 18 -1.45 -2.26 -7.20
N ALA A 19 -2.42 -3.16 -7.35
CA ALA A 19 -2.67 -3.87 -8.60
C ALA A 19 -3.08 -2.92 -9.74
N THR A 20 -3.85 -1.89 -9.41
CA THR A 20 -4.27 -0.85 -10.37
C THR A 20 -3.07 -0.01 -10.79
N ASN A 21 -2.25 0.44 -9.85
CA ASN A 21 -1.07 1.27 -10.11
C ASN A 21 -0.03 0.53 -10.95
N ALA A 22 0.21 -0.76 -10.67
CA ALA A 22 1.09 -1.60 -11.47
C ALA A 22 0.62 -1.69 -12.93
N ARG A 23 -0.66 -1.99 -13.16
CA ARG A 23 -1.24 -2.09 -14.51
C ARG A 23 -1.17 -0.76 -15.26
N GLN A 24 -1.52 0.34 -14.61
CA GLN A 24 -1.46 1.68 -15.21
C GLN A 24 -0.04 2.09 -15.59
N SER A 25 0.94 1.65 -14.82
CA SER A 25 2.36 1.91 -15.06
C SER A 25 3.01 0.94 -16.05
N GLY A 26 2.25 -0.01 -16.63
CA GLY A 26 2.77 -1.02 -17.56
C GLY A 26 3.63 -2.10 -16.89
N ASN A 27 3.58 -2.21 -15.55
CA ASN A 27 4.32 -3.22 -14.81
C ASN A 27 3.57 -4.57 -14.84
N PRO A 28 4.21 -5.67 -15.27
CA PRO A 28 3.55 -6.97 -15.43
C PRO A 28 3.22 -7.66 -14.09
N ALA A 29 3.83 -7.20 -13.00
CA ALA A 29 3.64 -7.73 -11.66
C ALA A 29 3.48 -6.60 -10.64
N ILE A 30 2.85 -6.93 -9.51
CA ILE A 30 2.84 -6.07 -8.34
C ILE A 30 4.18 -6.26 -7.63
N GLU A 31 4.88 -5.15 -7.45
CA GLU A 31 6.11 -5.04 -6.68
C GLU A 31 5.86 -4.25 -5.39
N ASP A 32 6.76 -4.39 -4.41
CA ASP A 32 6.64 -3.80 -3.06
C ASP A 32 6.36 -2.28 -3.09
N LEU A 33 6.94 -1.56 -4.06
CA LEU A 33 6.75 -0.12 -4.20
C LEU A 33 5.30 0.26 -4.53
N HIS A 34 4.57 -0.56 -5.29
CA HIS A 34 3.16 -0.31 -5.59
C HIS A 34 2.30 -0.47 -4.33
N LEU A 35 2.63 -1.45 -3.50
CA LEU A 35 1.94 -1.65 -2.23
C LEU A 35 2.25 -0.53 -1.25
N LEU A 36 3.52 -0.11 -1.17
CA LEU A 36 3.93 1.01 -0.33
C LEU A 36 3.19 2.29 -0.73
N ASP A 37 3.20 2.63 -2.02
CA ASP A 37 2.48 3.79 -2.56
C ASP A 37 0.97 3.73 -2.24
N ALA A 38 0.34 2.57 -2.44
CA ALA A 38 -1.07 2.38 -2.11
C ALA A 38 -1.37 2.55 -0.61
N LEU A 39 -0.48 2.09 0.27
CA LEU A 39 -0.60 2.23 1.72
C LEU A 39 -0.36 3.66 2.20
N LEU A 40 0.56 4.39 1.55
CA LEU A 40 0.86 5.80 1.85
C LEU A 40 -0.26 6.74 1.38
N SER A 41 -0.91 6.41 0.27
CA SER A 41 -1.99 7.20 -0.34
C SER A 41 -3.38 6.87 0.21
N GLN A 42 -3.50 5.90 1.13
CA GLN A 42 -4.80 5.47 1.65
C GLN A 42 -5.40 6.48 2.64
N GLU A 43 -6.60 6.98 2.35
CA GLU A 43 -7.38 7.81 3.26
C GLU A 43 -7.75 7.04 4.54
N GLU A 44 -7.65 7.71 5.68
CA GLU A 44 -7.88 7.13 7.02
C GLU A 44 -7.03 5.87 7.31
N GLY A 45 -5.91 5.69 6.60
CA GLY A 45 -4.97 4.60 6.81
C GLY A 45 -4.11 4.80 8.06
N ILE A 46 -3.65 3.70 8.66
CA ILE A 46 -2.78 3.74 9.85
C ILE A 46 -1.29 3.78 9.52
N VAL A 47 -0.90 3.59 8.25
CA VAL A 47 0.51 3.42 7.85
C VAL A 47 1.31 4.71 8.03
N VAL A 48 0.81 5.83 7.52
CA VAL A 48 1.45 7.15 7.68
C VAL A 48 1.69 7.51 9.17
N PRO A 49 0.68 7.48 10.07
CA PRO A 49 0.92 7.80 11.48
C PRO A 49 1.85 6.79 12.18
N MET A 50 1.84 5.52 11.78
CA MET A 50 2.78 4.52 12.31
C MET A 50 4.22 4.79 11.88
N LEU A 51 4.45 5.11 10.61
CA LEU A 51 5.76 5.49 10.08
C LEU A 51 6.30 6.75 10.77
N GLN A 52 5.45 7.78 10.94
CA GLN A 52 5.81 8.99 11.69
C GLN A 52 6.17 8.67 13.15
N LYS A 53 5.40 7.80 13.81
CA LYS A 53 5.64 7.41 15.21
C LYS A 53 7.00 6.71 15.41
N VAL A 54 7.48 5.96 14.42
CA VAL A 54 8.80 5.31 14.47
C VAL A 54 9.94 6.20 13.95
N GLY A 55 9.65 7.48 13.63
CA GLY A 55 10.64 8.45 13.16
C GLY A 55 10.98 8.36 11.67
N ALA A 56 10.20 7.63 10.87
CA ALA A 56 10.39 7.59 9.42
C ALA A 56 9.90 8.89 8.77
N SER A 57 10.68 9.41 7.81
CA SER A 57 10.33 10.61 7.05
C SER A 57 9.44 10.24 5.87
N VAL A 58 8.13 10.24 6.07
CA VAL A 58 7.14 9.88 5.03
C VAL A 58 7.25 10.74 3.78
N THR A 59 7.61 12.02 3.90
CA THR A 59 7.83 12.93 2.76
C THR A 59 9.03 12.59 1.87
N ARG A 60 9.85 11.60 2.27
CA ARG A 60 11.00 11.11 1.50
C ARG A 60 10.78 9.68 0.98
N LEU A 61 9.60 9.12 1.19
CA LEU A 61 9.14 7.86 0.61
C LEU A 61 8.34 8.19 -0.65
#